data_AF-A0A161M1X9-F1
#
_entry.id   AF-A0A161M1X9-F1
#
_cell.length_a   1.000
_cell.length_b   1.000
_cell.length_c   1.000
_cell.angle_alpha   90.00
_cell.angle_beta   90.00
_cell.angle_gamma   90.00
#
_symmetry.space_group_name_H-M   'P 1'
#
loop_
_entity.id
_entity.type
_entity.pdbx_description
1 polymer ?
#
loop_
_entity_poly.entity_id
_entity_poly.type
_entity_poly.pdbx_seq_one_letter_code
_entity_poly.pdbx_strand_id
1 'polypeptide(L)'
;MDYNYTAPAGQHDLISNKIREFYLGSAHVTDAKEKFIKMIGDRLFYVDVIKTAKLHAEHYTSPVYSYLFSHKGSKRFGDLFGMSNENYDGVGHGTDIGYVLRATYLPIEDDPSDMALSKRLIDYWLT
;
A
#
# COMPACT_ATOMS: atom_id res chain seq x y z
N MET A 1 -15.59 2.92 -7.45
CA MET A 1 -14.50 3.81 -6.98
C MET A 1 -15.08 4.73 -5.92
N ASP A 2 -14.28 5.15 -4.95
CA ASP A 2 -14.71 6.18 -3.99
C ASP A 2 -14.75 7.53 -4.71
N TYR A 3 -15.95 8.07 -4.89
CA TYR A 3 -16.19 9.34 -5.59
C TYR A 3 -16.68 10.45 -4.67
N ASN A 4 -16.85 10.16 -3.38
CA ASN A 4 -17.37 11.14 -2.43
C ASN A 4 -16.40 12.32 -2.37
N TYR A 5 -16.91 13.52 -2.66
CA TYR A 5 -16.14 14.78 -2.67
C TYR A 5 -14.98 14.85 -3.68
N THR A 6 -14.82 13.87 -4.58
CA THR A 6 -13.74 13.86 -5.57
C THR A 6 -14.23 13.96 -7.01
N ALA A 7 -15.51 13.73 -7.26
CA ALA A 7 -16.09 13.85 -8.60
C ALA A 7 -17.60 14.17 -8.57
N PRO A 8 -18.12 15.02 -9.49
CA PRO A 8 -19.55 15.24 -9.65
C PRO A 8 -20.31 13.96 -10.02
N ALA A 9 -21.50 13.75 -9.47
CA ALA A 9 -22.31 12.54 -9.67
C ALA A 9 -22.52 12.16 -11.15
N GLY A 10 -22.81 13.15 -12.00
CA GLY A 10 -23.01 12.94 -13.45
C GLY A 10 -21.75 12.55 -14.24
N GLN A 11 -20.57 12.50 -13.60
CA GLN A 11 -19.30 12.18 -14.26
C GLN A 11 -18.70 10.85 -13.82
N HIS A 12 -19.32 10.15 -12.87
CA HIS A 12 -18.75 8.94 -12.27
C HIS A 12 -18.45 7.85 -13.31
N ASP A 13 -19.33 7.61 -14.27
CA ASP A 13 -19.11 6.60 -15.32
C ASP A 13 -18.00 7.00 -16.28
N LEU A 14 -17.99 8.27 -16.72
CA LEU A 14 -16.94 8.80 -17.60
C LEU A 14 -15.56 8.67 -16.94
N ILE A 15 -15.47 9.02 -15.66
CA ILE A 15 -14.23 8.94 -14.89
C ILE A 15 -13.83 7.48 -14.66
N SER A 16 -14.78 6.61 -14.29
CA SER A 16 -14.54 5.17 -14.12
C SER A 16 -13.96 4.55 -15.40
N ASN A 17 -14.52 4.91 -16.56
CA ASN A 17 -14.07 4.40 -17.85
C ASN A 17 -12.66 4.90 -18.19
N LYS A 18 -12.33 6.17 -17.93
CA LYS A 18 -10.98 6.70 -18.13
C LYS A 18 -9.95 5.99 -17.24
N ILE A 19 -10.29 5.76 -15.97
CA ILE A 19 -9.42 5.05 -15.02
C ILE A 19 -9.23 3.60 -15.47
N ARG A 20 -10.32 2.91 -15.82
CA ARG A 20 -10.28 1.54 -16.33
C ARG A 20 -9.39 1.45 -17.58
N GLU A 21 -9.59 2.33 -18.54
CA GLU A 21 -8.80 2.34 -19.78
C GLU A 21 -7.31 2.55 -19.49
N PHE A 22 -6.96 3.49 -18.61
CA PHE A 22 -5.57 3.77 -18.25
C PHE A 22 -4.86 2.57 -17.60
N TYR A 23 -5.51 1.91 -16.63
CA TYR A 23 -4.85 0.82 -15.87
C TYR A 23 -5.03 -0.56 -16.52
N LEU A 24 -6.23 -0.86 -17.01
CA LEU A 24 -6.62 -2.21 -17.45
C LEU A 24 -6.79 -2.31 -18.97
N GLY A 25 -7.08 -1.20 -19.65
CA GLY A 25 -7.50 -1.21 -21.05
C GLY A 25 -8.68 -2.16 -21.25
N SER A 26 -8.56 -3.08 -22.21
CA SER A 26 -9.54 -4.12 -22.49
C SER A 26 -9.43 -5.37 -21.60
N ALA A 27 -8.42 -5.47 -20.72
CA ALA A 27 -8.20 -6.68 -19.95
C ALA A 27 -9.29 -6.94 -18.89
N HIS A 28 -9.60 -8.22 -18.65
CA HIS A 28 -10.39 -8.63 -17.51
C HIS A 28 -9.57 -8.48 -16.22
N VAL A 29 -10.25 -8.14 -15.12
CA VAL A 29 -9.59 -7.89 -13.82
C VAL A 29 -8.83 -9.13 -13.33
N THR A 30 -9.37 -10.32 -13.54
CA THR A 30 -8.77 -11.61 -13.17
C THR A 30 -7.42 -11.83 -13.86
N ASP A 31 -7.31 -11.40 -15.11
CA ASP A 31 -6.13 -11.60 -15.95
C ASP A 31 -5.09 -10.48 -15.76
N ALA A 32 -5.51 -9.37 -15.13
CA ALA A 32 -4.72 -8.17 -14.92
C ALA A 32 -4.64 -7.78 -13.42
N LYS A 33 -4.56 -8.78 -12.53
CA LYS A 33 -4.58 -8.59 -11.07
C LYS A 33 -3.60 -7.53 -10.58
N GLU A 34 -2.37 -7.52 -11.08
CA GLU A 34 -1.32 -6.60 -10.64
C GLU A 34 -1.63 -5.16 -11.05
N LYS A 35 -2.17 -4.97 -12.26
CA LYS A 35 -2.63 -3.66 -12.75
C LYS A 35 -3.81 -3.15 -11.94
N PHE A 36 -4.73 -4.05 -11.57
CA PHE A 36 -5.84 -3.72 -10.68
C PHE A 36 -5.37 -3.35 -9.27
N ILE A 37 -4.44 -4.11 -8.69
CA ILE A 37 -3.82 -3.80 -7.39
C ILE A 37 -3.14 -2.43 -7.45
N LYS A 38 -2.38 -2.15 -8.52
CA LYS A 38 -1.77 -0.84 -8.73
C LYS A 38 -2.80 0.28 -8.81
N MET A 39 -3.87 0.10 -9.59
CA MET A 39 -4.96 1.09 -9.71
C MET A 39 -5.56 1.45 -8.34
N ILE A 40 -5.86 0.44 -7.53
CA ILE A 40 -6.43 0.64 -6.20
C ILE A 40 -5.40 1.28 -5.25
N GLY A 41 -4.14 0.83 -5.28
CA GLY A 41 -3.07 1.39 -4.48
C GLY A 41 -2.79 2.87 -4.80
N ASP A 42 -2.76 3.23 -6.08
CA ASP A 42 -2.58 4.61 -6.53
C ASP A 42 -3.76 5.49 -6.07
N ARG A 43 -4.99 5.00 -6.18
CA ARG A 43 -6.20 5.75 -5.79
C ARG A 43 -6.30 5.98 -4.29
N LEU A 44 -5.95 4.99 -3.47
CA LEU A 44 -6.22 5.00 -2.04
C LEU A 44 -5.03 5.45 -1.19
N PHE A 45 -3.79 5.29 -1.69
CA PHE A 45 -2.60 5.50 -0.87
C PHE A 45 -1.51 6.33 -1.58
N TYR A 46 -0.92 5.81 -2.67
CA TYR A 46 0.35 6.34 -3.17
C TYR A 46 0.26 7.80 -3.64
N VAL A 47 -0.76 8.15 -4.43
CA VAL A 47 -0.86 9.50 -5.03
C VAL A 47 -0.98 10.56 -3.95
N ASP A 48 -1.85 10.35 -2.96
CA ASP A 48 -2.10 11.33 -1.92
C ASP A 48 -0.96 11.42 -0.90
N VAL A 49 -0.28 10.32 -0.58
CA VAL A 49 0.96 10.34 0.24
C VAL A 49 2.05 11.16 -0.45
N ILE A 50 2.31 10.90 -1.74
CA ILE A 50 3.32 11.63 -2.51
C ILE A 50 2.95 13.11 -2.63
N LYS A 51 1.68 13.41 -2.93
CA LYS A 51 1.18 14.80 -3.02
C LYS A 51 1.35 15.53 -1.70
N THR A 52 1.01 14.90 -0.58
CA THR A 52 1.13 15.48 0.75
C THR A 52 2.59 15.76 1.08
N ALA A 53 3.51 14.81 0.86
CA ALA A 53 4.93 15.02 1.10
C ALA A 53 5.49 16.21 0.29
N LYS A 54 5.11 16.32 -0.99
CA LYS A 54 5.50 17.45 -1.85
C LYS A 54 4.96 18.79 -1.36
N LEU A 55 3.67 18.86 -1.05
CA LEU A 55 3.05 20.09 -0.53
C LEU A 55 3.66 20.51 0.80
N HIS A 56 3.98 19.56 1.68
CA HIS A 56 4.67 19.87 2.93
C HIS A 56 6.07 20.41 2.69
N ALA A 57 6.83 19.82 1.77
CA ALA A 57 8.17 20.28 1.42
C ALA A 57 8.18 21.64 0.70
N GLU A 58 7.11 21.98 -0.02
CA GLU A 58 6.97 23.27 -0.72
C GLU A 58 6.61 24.42 0.23
N HIS A 59 5.76 24.16 1.22
CA HIS A 59 5.16 25.21 2.04
C HIS A 59 5.71 25.33 3.46
N TYR A 60 6.48 24.35 3.95
CA TYR A 60 7.04 24.36 5.30
C TYR A 60 8.56 24.15 5.28
N THR A 61 9.21 24.64 6.33
CA THR A 61 10.67 24.53 6.50
C THR A 61 11.09 23.28 7.28
N SER A 62 10.14 22.59 7.92
CA SER A 62 10.41 21.34 8.63
C SER A 62 10.81 20.23 7.65
N PRO A 63 11.73 19.33 8.03
CA PRO A 63 12.11 18.22 7.16
C PRO A 63 10.92 17.26 6.95
N VAL A 64 10.81 16.73 5.73
CA VAL A 64 9.77 15.79 5.33
C VAL A 64 10.43 14.47 4.93
N TYR A 65 10.00 13.38 5.55
CA TYR A 65 10.50 12.04 5.28
C TYR A 65 9.39 11.14 4.75
N SER A 66 9.75 10.15 3.96
CA SER A 66 8.82 9.14 3.44
C SER A 66 9.59 7.83 3.24
N TYR A 67 8.91 6.70 3.45
CA TYR A 67 9.47 5.38 3.15
C TYR A 67 8.48 4.56 2.33
N LEU A 68 9.01 3.57 1.61
CA LEU A 68 8.24 2.54 0.93
C LEU A 68 8.60 1.19 1.54
N PHE A 69 7.62 0.52 2.14
CA PHE A 69 7.82 -0.81 2.70
C PHE A 69 7.52 -1.89 1.66
N SER A 70 8.54 -2.64 1.27
CA SER A 70 8.48 -3.70 0.24
C SER A 70 8.95 -5.07 0.72
N HIS A 71 9.31 -5.18 2.01
CA HIS A 71 9.75 -6.43 2.60
C HIS A 71 8.55 -7.36 2.81
N LYS A 72 8.59 -8.54 2.20
CA LYS A 72 7.44 -9.45 2.26
C LYS A 72 7.35 -10.19 3.59
N GLY A 73 8.48 -10.51 4.22
CA GLY A 73 8.55 -11.23 5.50
C GLY A 73 8.58 -12.76 5.40
N SER A 74 8.69 -13.41 6.56
CA SER A 74 8.46 -14.85 6.75
C SER A 74 6.98 -15.21 6.87
N LYS A 75 6.14 -14.24 7.27
CA LYS A 75 4.68 -14.34 7.37
C LYS A 75 4.02 -13.36 6.41
N ARG A 76 2.85 -13.70 5.88
CA ARG A 76 2.07 -12.83 5.00
C ARG A 76 0.76 -12.44 5.67
N PHE A 77 0.35 -11.19 5.50
CA PHE A 77 -0.99 -10.75 5.90
C PHE A 77 -2.10 -11.59 5.23
N GLY A 78 -1.84 -12.10 4.02
CA GLY A 78 -2.75 -12.99 3.31
C GLY A 78 -2.98 -14.35 3.98
N ASP A 79 -2.03 -14.84 4.79
CA ASP A 79 -2.15 -16.13 5.49
C ASP A 79 -3.34 -16.11 6.46
N LEU A 80 -3.66 -14.95 7.05
CA LEU A 80 -4.83 -14.75 7.91
C LEU A 80 -6.17 -15.02 7.24
N PHE A 81 -6.20 -14.87 5.92
CA PHE A 81 -7.40 -15.04 5.10
C PHE A 81 -7.34 -16.35 4.28
N GLY A 82 -6.34 -17.20 4.51
CA GLY A 82 -6.12 -18.41 3.73
C GLY A 82 -5.83 -18.14 2.24
N MET A 83 -5.27 -16.97 1.91
CA MET A 83 -4.97 -16.61 0.54
C MET A 83 -3.68 -17.29 0.06
N SER A 84 -3.69 -17.79 -1.19
CA SER A 84 -2.51 -18.42 -1.78
C SER A 84 -1.42 -17.38 -2.09
N ASN A 85 -0.20 -17.65 -1.62
CA ASN A 85 0.97 -16.85 -1.93
C ASN A 85 1.38 -16.96 -3.41
N GLU A 86 0.97 -17.99 -4.17
CA GLU A 86 1.16 -18.02 -5.63
C GLU A 86 0.42 -16.87 -6.32
N ASN A 87 -0.74 -16.50 -5.75
CA ASN A 87 -1.58 -15.46 -6.31
C ASN A 87 -1.31 -14.08 -5.69
N TYR A 88 -0.93 -14.04 -4.42
CA TYR A 88 -0.83 -12.82 -3.61
C TYR A 88 0.53 -12.67 -2.90
N ASP A 89 1.65 -12.84 -3.62
CA ASP A 89 3.01 -12.68 -3.05
C ASP A 89 3.46 -11.20 -2.87
N GLY A 90 2.51 -10.30 -2.65
CA GLY A 90 2.74 -8.88 -2.41
C GLY A 90 2.87 -8.53 -0.94
N VAL A 91 3.11 -7.24 -0.67
CA VAL A 91 3.03 -6.67 0.67
C VAL A 91 1.65 -6.05 0.85
N GLY A 92 0.91 -6.50 1.85
CA GLY A 92 -0.42 -5.99 2.17
C GLY A 92 -0.37 -4.68 2.96
N HIS A 93 -1.47 -3.93 2.94
CA HIS A 93 -1.63 -2.73 3.77
C HIS A 93 -1.52 -3.07 5.26
N GLY A 94 -0.73 -2.29 6.01
CA GLY A 94 -0.51 -2.49 7.45
C GLY A 94 0.48 -3.61 7.82
N THR A 95 1.17 -4.20 6.84
CA THR A 95 2.20 -5.23 7.10
C THR A 95 3.37 -4.65 7.89
N ASP A 96 3.79 -3.42 7.57
CA ASP A 96 4.88 -2.69 8.21
C ASP A 96 4.63 -2.40 9.70
N ILE A 97 3.37 -2.22 10.10
CA ILE A 97 2.99 -2.04 11.51
C ILE A 97 3.48 -3.23 12.36
N GLY A 98 3.39 -4.46 11.85
CA GLY A 98 3.85 -5.66 12.57
C GLY A 98 5.35 -5.69 12.84
N TYR A 99 6.14 -4.84 12.15
CA TYR A 99 7.57 -4.69 12.37
C TYR A 99 7.91 -3.58 13.38
N VAL A 100 6.96 -2.73 13.74
CA VAL A 100 7.16 -1.63 14.71
C VAL A 100 6.44 -1.94 16.02
N LEU A 101 5.19 -2.39 15.92
CA LEU A 101 4.34 -2.78 17.02
C LEU A 101 4.07 -4.27 16.93
N ARG A 102 4.21 -4.97 18.06
CA ARG A 102 3.91 -6.39 18.12
C ARG A 102 2.45 -6.63 17.74
N ALA A 103 2.24 -7.31 16.61
CA ALA A 103 0.92 -7.59 16.05
C ALA A 103 0.64 -9.09 16.05
N THR A 104 -0.43 -9.53 16.72
CA THR A 104 -0.79 -10.96 16.78
C THR A 104 -1.12 -11.57 15.43
N TYR A 105 -1.46 -10.73 14.45
CA TYR A 105 -1.78 -11.14 13.09
C TYR A 105 -0.54 -11.33 12.19
N LEU A 106 0.65 -10.97 12.69
CA LEU A 106 1.92 -11.13 11.99
C LEU A 106 3.03 -11.51 12.98
N PRO A 107 3.04 -12.75 13.51
CA PRO A 107 4.04 -13.21 14.47
C PRO A 107 5.39 -13.46 13.77
N ILE A 108 6.23 -12.42 13.73
CA ILE A 108 7.54 -12.42 13.06
C ILE A 108 8.70 -12.82 13.99
N GLU A 109 8.43 -13.07 15.27
CA GLU A 109 9.46 -13.24 16.30
C GLU A 109 10.38 -14.45 16.07
N ASP A 110 9.91 -15.44 15.32
CA ASP A 110 10.65 -16.67 15.01
C ASP A 110 11.62 -16.51 13.82
N ASP A 111 11.56 -15.39 13.08
CA ASP A 111 12.41 -15.15 11.91
C ASP A 111 13.49 -14.09 12.20
N PRO A 112 14.78 -14.46 12.19
CA PRO A 112 15.86 -13.52 12.48
C PRO A 112 15.99 -12.35 11.48
N SER A 113 15.64 -12.55 10.21
CA SER A 113 15.71 -11.52 9.17
C SER A 113 14.60 -10.48 9.38
N ASP A 114 13.39 -10.94 9.69
CA ASP A 114 12.27 -10.07 10.02
C ASP A 114 12.55 -9.27 11.29
N MET A 115 13.08 -9.93 12.33
CA MET A 115 13.47 -9.24 13.57
C MET A 115 14.61 -8.23 13.37
N ALA A 116 15.53 -8.48 12.44
CA ALA A 116 16.56 -7.51 12.08
C ALA A 116 15.98 -6.28 11.35
N LEU A 117 14.93 -6.45 10.54
CA LEU A 117 14.20 -5.32 9.97
C LEU A 117 13.37 -4.59 11.02
N SER A 118 12.70 -5.31 11.92
CA SER A 118 11.89 -4.75 13.00
C SER A 118 12.72 -3.80 13.86
N LYS A 119 13.92 -4.23 14.29
CA LYS A 119 14.85 -3.37 15.04
C LYS A 119 15.17 -2.06 14.30
N ARG A 120 15.50 -2.16 13.01
CA ARG A 120 15.81 -0.98 12.18
C ARG A 120 14.62 -0.04 12.03
N LEU A 121 13.41 -0.57 11.85
CA LEU A 121 12.21 0.26 11.76
C LEU A 121 11.91 0.94 13.09
N ILE A 122 12.04 0.25 14.22
CA ILE A 122 11.91 0.84 15.56
C ILE A 122 12.92 1.98 15.73
N ASP A 123 14.18 1.78 15.33
CA ASP A 123 15.19 2.83 15.40
C ASP A 123 14.79 4.08 14.60
N TYR A 124 14.20 3.94 13.40
CA TYR A 124 13.71 5.08 12.61
C TYR A 124 12.58 5.85 13.28
N TRP A 125 11.73 5.19 14.09
CA TRP A 125 10.60 5.84 14.75
C TRP A 125 10.96 6.47 16.10
N LEU A 126 12.09 6.11 16.70
CA LEU A 126 12.54 6.62 18.00
C LEU A 126 13.52 7.80 17.89
N THR A 127 14.03 8.09 16.70
CA THR A 127 14.94 9.22 16.41
C THR A 127 14.18 10.40 15.81
#